data_AF-A0A3M1FVB2-F1
#
_entry.id   AF-A0A3M1FVB2-F1
#
_cell.length_a   1.000
_cell.length_b   1.000
_cell.length_c   1.000
_cell.angle_alpha   90.00
_cell.angle_beta   90.00
_cell.angle_gamma   90.00
#
_symmetry.space_group_name_H-M   'P 1'
#
loop_
_entity.id
_entity.type
_entity.pdbx_description
1 polymer ?
#
loop_
_entity_poly.entity_id
_entity_poly.type
_entity_poly.pdbx_seq_one_letter_code
_entity_poly.pdbx_strand_id
1 'polypeptide(L)'
;MQFDPPLVSGTLIARYKRFLADIRLDDGSIVTAHCVNPGAMADIAQPGNRVWLSPVAVPTAKLKWRWQIEEAGGVLVGVNTMLANDLAEEALRAGMIAPLAGYAALARERPLGNASRVDFLLSGPGQCFVEVKNVHWRRGASAAFPDSVTKRGAKHLAALADQVRLGHRAVILYIV
;
A
#
# COMPACT_ATOMS: atom_id res chain seq x y z
N MET A 1 1.21 -12.78 4.33
CA MET A 1 2.29 -12.01 4.99
C MET A 1 2.19 -12.20 6.48
N GLN A 2 3.31 -12.47 7.14
CA GLN A 2 3.42 -12.48 8.60
C GLN A 2 4.42 -11.40 9.00
N PHE A 3 4.08 -10.58 9.99
CA PHE A 3 5.02 -9.63 10.56
C PHE A 3 5.96 -10.35 11.51
N ASP A 4 7.24 -10.36 11.17
CA ASP A 4 8.31 -10.89 12.01
C ASP A 4 9.39 -9.81 12.16
N PRO A 5 9.60 -9.25 13.37
CA PRO A 5 8.91 -9.57 14.62
C PRO A 5 7.42 -9.13 14.63
N PRO A 6 6.61 -9.63 15.59
CA PRO A 6 5.23 -9.18 15.78
C PRO A 6 5.12 -7.66 15.94
N LEU A 7 3.99 -7.11 15.51
CA LEU A 7 3.74 -5.69 15.61
C LEU A 7 3.59 -5.24 17.08
N VAL A 8 4.09 -4.05 17.36
CA VAL A 8 3.96 -3.39 18.66
C VAL A 8 2.78 -2.41 18.60
N SER A 9 1.85 -2.54 19.53
CA SER A 9 0.66 -1.68 19.58
C SER A 9 0.86 -0.41 20.41
N GLY A 10 0.06 0.60 20.08
CA GLY A 10 0.01 1.86 20.80
C GLY A 10 -1.20 2.70 20.40
N THR A 11 -1.24 3.93 20.88
CA THR A 11 -2.27 4.92 20.59
C THR A 11 -1.67 6.09 19.83
N LEU A 12 -2.26 6.45 18.70
CA LEU A 12 -1.85 7.62 17.92
C LEU A 12 -2.04 8.90 18.72
N ILE A 13 -1.00 9.73 18.80
CA ILE A 13 -1.09 11.07 19.39
C ILE A 13 -1.37 12.08 18.28
N ALA A 14 -0.55 12.09 17.24
CA ALA A 14 -0.72 12.98 16.10
C ALA A 14 0.06 12.49 14.87
N ARG A 15 -0.50 12.70 13.68
CA ARG A 15 0.24 12.65 12.40
C ARG A 15 0.53 14.07 11.94
N TYR A 16 1.76 14.34 11.53
CA TYR A 16 2.19 15.68 11.12
C TYR A 16 3.29 15.60 10.05
N LYS A 17 3.51 16.72 9.35
CA LYS A 17 4.48 16.83 8.25
C LYS A 17 4.36 15.70 7.21
N ARG A 18 3.13 15.17 7.04
CA ARG A 18 2.74 14.03 6.19
C ARG A 18 3.33 12.67 6.58
N PHE A 19 4.60 12.62 6.96
CA PHE A 19 5.36 11.37 7.12
C PHE A 19 5.76 11.05 8.57
N LEU A 20 5.37 11.87 9.54
CA LEU A 20 5.68 11.66 10.95
C LEU A 20 4.41 11.37 11.73
N ALA A 21 4.50 10.44 12.67
CA ALA A 21 3.44 10.17 13.62
C ALA A 21 4.03 9.93 15.01
N ASP A 22 3.57 10.70 15.99
CA ASP A 22 3.91 10.44 17.39
C ASP A 22 2.87 9.51 17.99
N ILE A 23 3.35 8.46 18.68
CA ILE A 23 2.54 7.34 19.13
C ILE A 23 2.99 6.98 20.55
N ARG A 24 2.03 6.81 21.44
CA ARG A 24 2.26 6.26 22.78
C ARG A 24 2.10 4.74 22.72
N LEU A 25 3.18 4.00 22.90
CA LEU A 25 3.16 2.55 22.96
C LEU A 25 2.41 2.06 24.20
N ASP A 26 2.01 0.79 24.21
CA ASP A 26 1.29 0.19 25.33
C ASP A 26 2.11 0.12 26.63
N ASP A 27 3.44 0.15 26.54
CA ASP A 27 4.34 0.27 27.70
C ASP A 27 4.42 1.70 28.27
N GLY A 28 3.72 2.66 27.65
CA GLY A 28 3.68 4.07 28.05
C GLY A 28 4.73 4.96 27.39
N SER A 29 5.72 4.40 26.70
CA SER A 29 6.74 5.18 26.00
C SER A 29 6.16 5.92 24.78
N ILE A 30 6.74 7.08 24.44
CA ILE A 30 6.34 7.84 23.25
C ILE A 30 7.44 7.71 22.20
N VAL A 31 7.04 7.32 20.99
CA VAL A 31 7.93 7.15 19.85
C VAL A 31 7.43 7.93 18.64
N THR A 32 8.36 8.38 17.79
CA THR A 32 8.02 8.90 16.47
C THR A 32 8.21 7.82 15.42
N ALA A 33 7.12 7.49 14.72
CA ALA A 33 7.08 6.52 13.63
C ALA A 33 7.02 7.21 12.26
N HIS A 34 7.56 6.51 11.26
CA HIS A 34 7.40 6.89 9.86
C HIS A 34 6.00 6.48 9.36
N CYS A 35 5.20 7.48 8.94
CA CYS A 35 3.98 7.27 8.18
C CYS A 35 4.33 7.26 6.69
N VAL A 36 4.33 6.07 6.09
CA VAL A 36 4.73 5.87 4.69
C VAL A 36 3.61 6.20 3.69
N ASN A 37 2.40 6.47 4.18
CA ASN A 37 1.26 6.82 3.35
C ASN A 37 1.28 8.33 3.03
N PRO A 38 1.44 8.73 1.76
CA PRO A 38 1.43 10.13 1.36
C PRO A 38 0.01 10.72 1.26
N GLY A 39 -1.03 9.88 1.34
CA GLY A 39 -2.43 10.25 1.20
C GLY A 39 -2.90 11.23 2.28
N ALA A 40 -4.09 11.80 2.03
CA ALA A 40 -4.78 12.66 2.99
C ALA A 40 -5.06 11.90 4.29
N MET A 41 -5.43 10.61 4.20
CA MET A 41 -5.79 9.78 5.36
C MET A 41 -6.91 10.42 6.19
N ALA A 42 -7.88 11.09 5.56
CA ALA A 42 -8.83 11.98 6.25
C ALA A 42 -9.72 11.27 7.30
N ASP A 43 -10.14 10.03 7.03
CA ASP A 43 -11.00 9.22 7.92
C ASP A 43 -10.21 8.21 8.78
N ILE A 44 -8.88 8.29 8.71
CA ILE A 44 -7.96 7.55 9.55
C ILE A 44 -6.97 8.57 10.15
N ALA A 45 -5.90 8.12 10.80
CA ALA A 45 -4.94 8.96 11.50
C ALA A 45 -5.55 9.95 12.53
N GLN A 46 -6.64 9.56 13.19
CA GLN A 46 -7.26 10.38 14.24
C GLN A 46 -6.54 10.18 15.58
N PRO A 47 -6.19 11.26 16.31
CA PRO A 47 -5.68 11.14 17.67
C PRO A 47 -6.57 10.25 18.53
N GLY A 48 -5.95 9.32 19.25
CA GLY A 48 -6.65 8.32 20.07
C GLY A 48 -6.88 6.98 19.37
N ASN A 49 -6.70 6.87 18.05
CA ASN A 49 -6.85 5.59 17.35
C ASN A 49 -5.78 4.58 17.78
N ARG A 50 -6.18 3.32 17.86
CA ARG A 50 -5.26 2.19 18.10
C ARG A 50 -4.43 1.96 16.84
N VAL A 51 -3.13 1.78 17.01
CA VAL A 51 -2.18 1.62 15.90
C VAL A 51 -1.18 0.51 16.20
N TRP A 52 -0.61 -0.05 15.14
CA TRP A 52 0.43 -1.07 15.21
C TRP A 52 1.65 -0.69 14.38
N LEU A 53 2.81 -0.87 15.00
CA LEU A 53 4.12 -0.48 14.49
C LEU A 53 5.01 -1.69 14.31
N SER A 54 5.91 -1.63 13.33
CA SER A 54 7.07 -2.51 13.29
C SER A 54 8.35 -1.72 13.61
N PRO A 55 9.33 -2.35 14.26
CA PRO A 55 10.66 -1.76 14.33
C PRO A 55 11.28 -1.67 12.93
N VAL A 56 12.17 -0.72 12.73
CA VAL A 56 12.98 -0.60 11.51
C VAL A 56 14.33 -1.26 11.79
N ALA A 57 14.62 -2.35 11.07
CA ALA A 57 15.83 -3.15 11.27
C ALA A 57 17.14 -2.43 10.88
N VAL A 58 17.06 -1.29 10.18
CA VAL A 58 18.24 -0.53 9.73
C VAL A 58 18.80 0.31 10.90
N PRO A 59 20.01 0.00 11.42
CA PRO A 59 20.53 0.69 12.61
C PRO A 59 20.74 2.18 12.41
N THR A 60 21.03 2.61 11.18
CA THR A 60 21.25 4.02 10.81
C THR A 60 19.97 4.80 10.52
N ALA A 61 18.79 4.15 10.55
CA ALA A 61 17.52 4.83 10.28
C ALA A 61 17.24 5.91 11.33
N LYS A 62 16.88 7.11 10.88
CA LYS A 62 16.51 8.23 11.78
C LYS A 62 15.25 7.93 12.60
N LEU A 63 14.26 7.31 11.97
CA LEU A 63 13.03 6.84 12.61
C LEU A 63 13.12 5.34 12.82
N LYS A 64 12.98 4.91 14.08
CA LYS A 64 13.14 3.50 14.47
C LYS A 64 11.86 2.67 14.32
N TRP A 65 10.76 3.34 13.99
CA TRP A 65 9.44 2.72 13.91
C TRP A 65 8.77 3.04 12.58
N ARG A 66 8.01 2.08 12.06
CA ARG A 66 7.15 2.25 10.89
C ARG A 66 5.72 1.95 11.27
N TRP A 67 4.81 2.83 10.88
CA TRP A 67 3.38 2.63 11.09
C TRP A 67 2.81 1.70 10.02
N GLN A 68 2.22 0.60 10.47
CA GLN A 68 1.78 -0.50 9.62
C GLN A 68 0.26 -0.54 9.47
N ILE A 69 -0.45 -0.55 10.60
CA ILE A 69 -1.89 -0.76 10.69
C ILE A 69 -2.49 0.25 11.66
N GLU A 70 -3.72 0.65 11.40
CA GLU A 70 -4.55 1.45 12.28
C GLU A 70 -5.92 0.80 12.43
N GLU A 71 -6.52 0.88 13.62
CA GLU A 71 -7.92 0.57 13.81
C GLU A 71 -8.73 1.85 13.63
N ALA A 72 -9.65 1.84 12.66
CA ALA A 72 -10.52 2.97 12.37
C ALA A 72 -11.94 2.47 12.09
N GLY A 73 -12.92 3.03 12.82
CA GLY A 73 -14.33 2.66 12.64
C GLY A 73 -14.61 1.16 12.86
N GLY A 74 -13.89 0.52 13.79
CA GLY A 74 -14.05 -0.89 14.17
C GLY A 74 -13.41 -1.91 13.22
N VAL A 75 -12.60 -1.47 12.26
CA VAL A 75 -11.86 -2.34 11.33
C VAL A 75 -10.39 -2.01 11.32
N LEU A 76 -9.56 -3.00 10.96
CA LEU A 76 -8.13 -2.81 10.74
C LEU A 76 -7.89 -2.30 9.33
N VAL A 77 -7.12 -1.23 9.21
CA VAL A 77 -6.75 -0.57 7.95
C VAL A 77 -5.24 -0.63 7.78
N GLY A 78 -4.79 -1.20 6.66
CA GLY A 78 -3.38 -1.23 6.28
C GLY A 78 -2.89 0.14 5.82
N VAL A 79 -2.25 0.90 6.70
CA VAL A 79 -1.74 2.24 6.39
C VAL A 79 -0.39 2.21 5.68
N ASN A 80 0.40 1.15 5.81
CA ASN A 80 1.65 1.04 5.06
C ASN A 80 1.39 0.67 3.59
N THR A 81 1.38 1.69 2.73
CA THR A 81 1.13 1.54 1.30
C THR A 81 2.16 0.67 0.57
N MET A 82 3.37 0.49 1.12
CA MET A 82 4.36 -0.41 0.50
C MET A 82 3.98 -1.88 0.63
N LEU A 83 3.22 -2.25 1.68
CA LEU A 83 2.78 -3.64 1.86
C LEU A 83 1.77 -4.06 0.79
N ALA A 84 1.05 -3.12 0.16
CA ALA A 84 0.08 -3.45 -0.88
C ALA A 84 0.73 -4.20 -2.05
N ASN A 85 1.93 -3.80 -2.47
CA ASN A 85 2.65 -4.49 -3.54
C ASN A 85 3.12 -5.86 -3.06
N ASP A 86 3.61 -5.99 -1.83
CA ASP A 86 4.08 -7.27 -1.31
C ASP A 86 2.93 -8.28 -1.11
N LEU A 87 1.77 -7.81 -0.64
CA LEU A 87 0.53 -8.60 -0.56
C LEU A 87 0.03 -9.01 -1.95
N ALA A 88 0.07 -8.08 -2.91
CA ALA A 88 -0.29 -8.39 -4.30
C ALA A 88 0.64 -9.46 -4.89
N GLU A 89 1.95 -9.34 -4.68
CA GLU A 89 2.92 -10.32 -5.16
C GLU A 89 2.70 -11.70 -4.53
N GLU A 90 2.50 -11.74 -3.20
CA GLU A 90 2.20 -12.99 -2.48
C GLU A 90 0.95 -13.68 -3.07
N ALA A 91 -0.13 -12.92 -3.24
CA ALA A 91 -1.39 -13.44 -3.80
C ALA A 91 -1.28 -13.86 -5.27
N LEU A 92 -0.50 -13.12 -6.08
CA LEU A 92 -0.23 -13.46 -7.49
C LEU A 92 0.59 -14.76 -7.59
N ARG A 93 1.67 -14.89 -6.81
CA ARG A 93 2.52 -16.08 -6.80
C ARG A 93 1.79 -17.31 -6.28
N ALA A 94 0.92 -17.13 -5.29
CA ALA A 94 0.09 -18.20 -4.75
C ALA A 94 -1.11 -18.56 -5.65
N GLY A 95 -1.33 -17.84 -6.76
CA GLY A 95 -2.47 -18.08 -7.65
C GLY A 95 -3.83 -17.77 -7.02
N MET A 96 -3.87 -16.97 -5.95
CA MET A 96 -5.09 -16.63 -5.22
C MET A 96 -6.02 -15.69 -6.00
N ILE A 97 -5.47 -14.96 -6.98
CA ILE A 97 -6.22 -14.07 -7.85
C ILE A 97 -6.52 -14.82 -9.15
N ALA A 98 -7.61 -15.58 -9.18
CA ALA A 98 -7.95 -16.48 -10.30
C ALA A 98 -7.87 -15.81 -11.69
N PRO A 99 -8.35 -14.57 -11.91
CA PRO A 99 -8.21 -13.90 -13.21
C PRO A 99 -6.76 -13.63 -13.65
N LEU A 100 -5.80 -13.69 -12.73
CA LEU A 100 -4.36 -13.44 -12.94
C LEU A 100 -3.51 -14.71 -12.75
N ALA A 101 -4.14 -15.88 -12.61
CA ALA A 101 -3.43 -17.16 -12.56
C ALA A 101 -2.93 -17.59 -13.96
N GLY A 102 -1.97 -18.53 -13.99
CA GLY A 102 -1.51 -19.18 -15.23
C GLY A 102 -0.38 -18.46 -15.98
N TYR A 103 0.16 -17.36 -15.45
CA TYR A 103 1.38 -16.75 -15.99
C TYR A 103 2.62 -17.49 -15.47
N ALA A 104 3.63 -17.66 -16.33
CA ALA A 104 4.86 -18.39 -16.02
C ALA A 104 5.89 -17.53 -15.25
N ALA A 105 5.83 -16.21 -15.41
CA ALA A 105 6.77 -15.29 -14.79
C ALA A 105 6.10 -14.02 -14.28
N LEU A 106 6.68 -13.44 -13.22
CA LEU A 106 6.29 -12.17 -12.60
C LEU A 106 7.56 -11.33 -12.42
N ALA A 107 7.54 -10.10 -12.93
CA ALA A 107 8.62 -9.13 -12.76
C ALA A 107 8.09 -7.82 -12.16
N ARG A 108 8.79 -7.27 -11.16
CA ARG A 108 8.47 -5.98 -10.54
C ARG A 108 8.95 -4.80 -11.36
N GLU A 109 8.30 -3.65 -11.20
CA GLU A 109 8.80 -2.34 -11.61
C GLU A 109 9.21 -2.31 -13.09
N ARG A 110 8.37 -2.79 -14.00
CA ARG A 110 8.71 -2.82 -15.44
C ARG A 110 8.29 -1.52 -16.14
N PRO A 111 9.03 -1.06 -17.18
CA PRO A 111 8.60 0.11 -17.93
C PRO A 111 7.19 -0.05 -18.50
N LEU A 112 6.35 0.96 -18.29
CA LEU A 112 4.97 1.02 -18.80
C LEU A 112 4.83 2.00 -19.98
N GLY A 113 5.85 2.85 -20.19
CA GLY A 113 5.82 3.98 -21.12
C GLY A 113 5.82 5.33 -20.38
N ASN A 114 6.11 6.43 -21.08
CA ASN A 114 6.08 7.80 -20.53
C ASN A 114 6.91 7.99 -19.24
N ALA A 115 8.08 7.34 -19.16
CA ALA A 115 8.95 7.29 -17.98
C ALA A 115 8.25 6.77 -16.69
N SER A 116 7.15 6.02 -16.85
CA SER A 116 6.41 5.39 -15.76
C SER A 116 6.74 3.90 -15.71
N ARG A 117 6.61 3.31 -14.52
CA ARG A 117 6.78 1.88 -14.28
C ARG A 117 5.47 1.32 -13.78
N VAL A 118 5.16 0.09 -14.17
CA VAL A 118 4.07 -0.70 -13.63
C VAL A 118 4.58 -1.51 -12.44
N ASP A 119 3.73 -1.73 -11.44
CA ASP A 119 4.09 -2.51 -10.24
C ASP A 119 4.52 -3.93 -10.62
N PHE A 120 3.74 -4.60 -11.48
CA PHE A 120 4.05 -5.95 -11.97
C PHE A 120 3.81 -6.13 -13.47
N LEU A 121 4.68 -6.92 -14.11
CA LEU A 121 4.45 -7.50 -15.43
C LEU A 121 4.41 -9.02 -15.29
N LEU A 122 3.26 -9.60 -15.61
CA LEU A 122 3.09 -11.05 -15.72
C LEU A 122 3.34 -11.48 -17.17
N SER A 123 4.06 -12.57 -17.36
CA SER A 123 4.45 -13.08 -18.69
C SER A 123 4.26 -14.60 -18.82
N GLY A 124 4.00 -15.07 -20.04
CA GLY A 124 3.74 -16.47 -20.36
C GLY A 124 3.02 -16.56 -21.72
N PRO A 125 1.73 -16.95 -21.75
CA PRO A 125 0.93 -16.96 -22.99
C PRO A 125 0.68 -15.56 -23.58
N GLY A 126 1.00 -14.51 -22.81
CA GLY A 126 0.95 -13.11 -23.22
C GLY A 126 1.52 -12.23 -22.10
N GLN A 127 1.41 -10.92 -22.27
CA GLN A 127 1.84 -9.94 -21.26
C GLN A 127 0.63 -9.34 -20.54
N CYS A 128 0.69 -9.26 -19.22
CA CYS A 128 -0.29 -8.58 -18.39
C CYS A 128 0.38 -7.57 -17.46
N PHE A 129 0.07 -6.29 -17.68
CA PHE A 129 0.53 -5.17 -16.87
C PHE A 129 -0.42 -5.00 -15.69
N VAL A 130 0.09 -5.10 -14.46
CA VAL A 130 -0.72 -5.03 -13.24
C VAL A 130 -0.25 -3.86 -12.38
N GLU A 131 -1.11 -2.85 -12.26
CA GLU A 131 -0.91 -1.70 -11.39
C GLU A 131 -1.67 -1.92 -10.07
N VAL A 132 -0.99 -1.78 -8.95
CA VAL A 132 -1.55 -1.94 -7.61
C VAL A 132 -2.00 -0.60 -7.04
N LYS A 133 -3.12 -0.63 -6.31
CA LYS A 133 -3.66 0.51 -5.57
C LYS A 133 -3.97 0.08 -4.15
N ASN A 134 -3.34 0.74 -3.17
CA ASN A 134 -3.72 0.61 -1.77
C ASN A 134 -4.99 1.43 -1.52
N VAL A 135 -6.03 0.80 -0.99
CA VAL A 135 -7.31 1.41 -0.66
C VAL A 135 -7.46 1.45 0.85
N HIS A 136 -7.24 2.62 1.44
CA HIS A 136 -7.36 2.82 2.89
C HIS A 136 -8.49 3.80 3.25
N TRP A 137 -9.12 4.44 2.25
CA TRP A 137 -10.17 5.42 2.49
C TRP A 137 -11.54 4.75 2.50
N ARG A 138 -12.30 5.00 3.56
CA ARG A 138 -13.69 4.54 3.71
C ARG A 138 -14.64 5.70 3.43
N ARG A 139 -15.58 5.50 2.51
CA ARG A 139 -16.67 6.44 2.22
C ARG A 139 -18.00 5.77 2.52
N GLY A 140 -18.54 6.03 3.71
CA GLY A 140 -19.76 5.37 4.20
C GLY A 140 -19.52 3.87 4.43
N ALA A 141 -20.22 3.02 3.68
CA ALA A 141 -20.07 1.56 3.73
C ALA A 141 -19.06 1.00 2.71
N SER A 142 -18.48 1.85 1.85
CA SER A 142 -17.59 1.42 0.77
C SER A 142 -16.14 1.83 1.01
N ALA A 143 -15.19 1.02 0.52
CA ALA A 143 -13.81 1.43 0.33
C ALA A 143 -13.68 2.26 -0.96
N ALA A 144 -12.86 3.31 -0.95
CA ALA A 144 -12.77 4.29 -2.01
C ALA A 144 -11.31 4.65 -2.36
N PHE A 145 -11.07 4.89 -3.64
CA PHE A 145 -9.78 5.34 -4.16
C PHE A 145 -10.00 6.32 -5.33
N PRO A 146 -9.19 7.38 -5.49
CA PRO A 146 -8.16 7.85 -4.55
C PRO A 146 -8.77 8.69 -3.41
N ASP A 147 -8.03 8.88 -2.32
CA ASP A 147 -8.42 9.76 -1.20
C ASP A 147 -8.10 11.25 -1.46
N SER A 148 -7.46 11.55 -2.59
CA SER A 148 -7.02 12.87 -3.01
C SER A 148 -6.79 12.92 -4.51
N VAL A 149 -6.89 14.11 -5.13
CA VAL A 149 -6.67 14.27 -6.58
C VAL A 149 -5.24 13.88 -6.94
N THR A 150 -5.09 12.94 -7.89
CA THR A 150 -3.78 12.42 -8.31
C THR A 150 -3.56 12.50 -9.82
N LYS A 151 -2.85 13.54 -10.28
CA LYS A 151 -2.43 13.67 -11.69
C LYS A 151 -1.51 12.52 -12.12
N ARG A 152 -0.68 12.02 -11.19
CA ARG A 152 0.20 10.87 -11.43
C ARG A 152 -0.61 9.59 -11.67
N GLY A 153 -1.65 9.35 -10.86
CA GLY A 153 -2.55 8.21 -11.06
C GLY A 153 -3.22 8.24 -12.43
N ALA A 154 -3.75 9.40 -12.84
CA ALA A 154 -4.35 9.57 -14.17
C ALA A 154 -3.34 9.28 -15.31
N LYS A 155 -2.09 9.75 -15.18
CA LYS A 155 -1.03 9.45 -16.15
C LYS A 155 -0.72 7.94 -16.25
N HIS A 156 -0.67 7.25 -15.10
CA HIS A 156 -0.47 5.79 -15.08
C HIS A 156 -1.63 5.04 -15.77
N LEU A 157 -2.88 5.47 -15.53
CA LEU A 157 -4.05 4.90 -16.20
C LEU A 157 -4.02 5.08 -17.72
N ALA A 158 -3.61 6.26 -18.19
CA ALA A 158 -3.43 6.50 -19.63
C ALA A 158 -2.37 5.56 -20.22
N ALA A 159 -1.24 5.37 -19.54
CA ALA A 159 -0.18 4.47 -19.99
C ALA A 159 -0.62 2.98 -19.99
N LEU A 160 -1.44 2.55 -19.02
CA LEU A 160 -2.07 1.21 -19.05
C LEU A 160 -3.03 1.07 -20.25
N ALA A 161 -3.83 2.09 -20.54
CA ALA A 161 -4.73 2.09 -21.70
C ALA A 161 -3.94 1.99 -23.02
N ASP A 162 -2.76 2.62 -23.10
CA ASP A 162 -1.87 2.48 -24.25
C ASP A 162 -1.40 1.03 -24.43
N GLN A 163 -1.06 0.32 -23.35
CA GLN A 163 -0.72 -1.11 -23.43
C GLN A 163 -1.89 -1.96 -23.94
N VAL A 164 -3.12 -1.63 -23.53
CA VAL A 164 -4.34 -2.30 -24.05
C VAL A 164 -4.51 -2.06 -25.54
N ARG A 165 -4.28 -0.83 -26.03
CA ARG A 165 -4.33 -0.51 -27.47
C ARG A 165 -3.28 -1.26 -28.28
N LEU A 166 -2.15 -1.61 -27.67
CA LEU A 166 -1.10 -2.44 -28.27
C LEU A 166 -1.43 -3.95 -28.24
N GLY A 167 -2.59 -4.34 -27.70
CA GLY A 167 -3.03 -5.74 -27.63
C GLY A 167 -2.57 -6.49 -26.38
N HIS A 168 -1.93 -5.82 -25.43
CA HIS A 168 -1.59 -6.41 -24.14
C HIS A 168 -2.77 -6.37 -23.17
N ARG A 169 -2.70 -7.19 -22.12
CA ARG A 169 -3.65 -7.12 -21.02
C ARG A 169 -3.16 -6.08 -20.00
N ALA A 170 -4.07 -5.29 -19.45
CA ALA A 170 -3.79 -4.39 -18.32
C ALA A 170 -4.83 -4.58 -17.23
N VAL A 171 -4.39 -4.57 -15.97
CA VAL A 171 -5.23 -4.75 -14.79
C VAL A 171 -4.85 -3.72 -13.73
N ILE A 172 -5.87 -3.17 -13.07
CA ILE A 172 -5.69 -2.40 -11.84
C ILE A 172 -6.16 -3.30 -10.70
N LEU A 173 -5.26 -3.57 -9.75
CA LEU A 173 -5.52 -4.39 -8.59
C LEU A 173 -5.67 -3.50 -7.36
N TYR A 174 -6.90 -3.37 -6.86
CA TYR A 174 -7.19 -2.65 -5.62
C TYR A 174 -7.03 -3.59 -4.42
N ILE A 175 -6.13 -3.24 -3.51
CA ILE A 175 -5.93 -3.92 -2.22
C ILE A 175 -6.75 -3.17 -1.19
N VAL A 176 -7.84 -3.81 -0.75
CA VAL A 176 -8.82 -3.31 0.22
C VAL A 176 -8.61 -4.02 1.54
#